data_AF-A0A7Y8J8U5-F1
#
_entry.id   AF-A0A7Y8J8U5-F1
#
_cell.length_a   1.000
_cell.length_b   1.000
_cell.length_c   1.000
_cell.angle_alpha   90.00
_cell.angle_beta   90.00
_cell.angle_gamma   90.00
#
_symmetry.space_group_name_H-M   'P 1'
#
loop_
_entity.id
_entity.type
_entity.pdbx_description
1 polymer ?
#
loop_
_entity_poly.entity_id
_entity_poly.type
_entity_poly.pdbx_seq_one_letter_code
_entity_poly.pdbx_strand_id
1 'polypeptide(L)' 'MNGIELIIIALVMYIAAYRLYGGFISKRLEVNNSKETPSHTMYDGVDYCPA' A
#
# COMPACT_ATOMS: atom_id res chain seq x y z
N MET A 1 -7.89 -29.59 -15.47
CA MET A 1 -7.99 -28.19 -15.91
C MET A 1 -9.45 -27.81 -16.09
N ASN A 2 -10.09 -27.51 -14.97
CA ASN A 2 -11.43 -26.91 -14.90
C ASN A 2 -11.30 -25.40 -14.59
N GLY A 3 -12.29 -24.59 -14.95
CA GLY A 3 -12.28 -23.15 -14.71
C GLY A 3 -12.10 -22.77 -13.23
N ILE A 4 -12.62 -23.60 -12.32
CA ILE A 4 -12.44 -23.41 -10.86
C ILE A 4 -10.97 -23.54 -10.45
N GLU A 5 -10.22 -24.47 -11.05
CA GLU A 5 -8.79 -24.67 -10.76
C GLU A 5 -7.98 -23.42 -11.15
N LEU A 6 -8.29 -22.80 -12.29
CA LEU A 6 -7.65 -21.56 -12.73
C LEU A 6 -7.94 -20.40 -11.77
N ILE A 7 -9.18 -20.28 -11.29
CA ILE A 7 -9.56 -19.23 -10.34
C ILE A 7 -8.80 -19.39 -9.01
N ILE A 8 -8.70 -20.62 -8.50
CA ILE A 8 -7.97 -20.90 -7.25
C ILE A 8 -6.49 -20.55 -7.41
N ILE A 9 -5.85 -20.94 -8.51
CA ILE A 9 -4.44 -20.63 -8.78
C ILE A 9 -4.25 -19.11 -8.90
N ALA A 10 -5.12 -18.42 -9.64
CA ALA A 10 -5.06 -16.97 -9.78
C ALA A 10 -5.21 -16.25 -8.44
N LEU A 11 -6.13 -16.70 -7.57
CA LEU A 11 -6.34 -16.13 -6.25
C LEU A 11 -5.09 -16.28 -5.36
N VAL A 12 -4.49 -17.47 -5.34
CA VAL A 12 -3.27 -17.72 -4.56
C VAL A 12 -2.12 -16.86 -5.07
N MET A 13 -1.92 -16.78 -6.39
CA MET A 13 -0.89 -15.91 -6.98
C MET A 13 -1.14 -14.43 -6.67
N TYR A 14 -2.39 -13.97 -6.73
CA TYR A 14 -2.74 -12.59 -6.42
C TYR A 14 -2.42 -12.24 -4.97
N ILE A 15 -2.78 -13.11 -4.01
CA ILE A 15 -2.47 -12.89 -2.59
C ILE A 15 -0.96 -12.85 -2.36
N ALA A 16 -0.21 -13.77 -2.98
CA ALA A 16 1.25 -13.80 -2.89
C ALA A 16 1.88 -12.52 -3.46
N ALA A 17 1.45 -12.10 -4.65
CA ALA A 17 1.93 -10.87 -5.29
C ALA A 17 1.61 -9.64 -4.42
N TYR A 18 0.38 -9.55 -3.90
CA TYR A 18 -0.03 -8.44 -3.03
C TYR A 18 0.84 -8.35 -1.76
N ARG A 19 1.08 -9.48 -1.09
CA ARG A 19 1.90 -9.53 0.13
C ARG A 19 3.37 -9.20 -0.14
N LEU A 20 3.96 -9.83 -1.17
CA LEU A 20 5.39 -9.69 -1.47
C LEU A 20 5.71 -8.33 -2.07
N TYR A 21 5.00 -7.95 -3.14
CA TYR A 21 5.26 -6.69 -3.84
C TYR A 21 4.75 -5.49 -3.04
N GLY A 22 3.54 -5.57 -2.47
CA GLY A 22 3.00 -4.51 -1.62
C GLY A 22 3.87 -4.28 -0.39
N GLY A 23 4.33 -5.36 0.27
CA GLY A 23 5.26 -5.26 1.39
C GLY A 23 6.62 -4.70 0.99
N PHE A 24 7.16 -5.08 -0.16
CA PHE A 24 8.41 -4.52 -0.68
C PHE A 24 8.31 -3.00 -0.92
N ILE A 25 7.27 -2.55 -1.61
CA ILE A 25 7.06 -1.13 -1.90
C ILE A 25 6.79 -0.33 -0.61
N SER A 26 5.94 -0.85 0.28
CA SER A 26 5.66 -0.20 1.57
C SER A 26 6.93 0.03 2.40
N LYS A 27 7.85 -0.94 2.41
CA LYS A 27 9.16 -0.79 3.06
C LYS A 27 10.05 0.24 2.36
N ARG A 28 10.08 0.25 1.03
CA ARG A 28 10.92 1.17 0.24
C ARG A 28 10.46 2.62 0.36
N LEU A 29 9.16 2.84 0.48
CA LEU A 29 8.54 4.16 0.66
C LEU A 29 8.39 4.55 2.13
N GLU A 30 8.87 3.72 3.06
CA GLU A 30 8.79 3.94 4.51
C GLU A 30 7.39 4.32 5.00
N VAL A 31 6.36 3.72 4.37
CA VAL A 31 4.95 4.04 4.66
C VAL A 31 4.67 3.72 6.12
N ASN A 32 4.32 4.75 6.90
CA ASN A 32 4.10 4.65 8.33
C ASN A 32 2.79 5.32 8.71
N ASN A 33 1.75 4.50 8.97
CA ASN A 33 0.44 4.99 9.37
C ASN A 33 0.39 5.56 10.80
N SER A 34 1.42 5.35 11.62
CA SER A 34 1.52 5.95 12.95
C SER A 34 2.10 7.37 12.93
N LYS A 35 2.60 7.83 11.78
CA LYS A 35 3.11 9.19 11.60
C LYS A 35 2.10 9.99 10.80
N GLU A 36 1.56 11.04 11.40
CA GLU A 36 0.74 12.01 10.69
C GLU A 36 1.57 12.67 9.58
N THR A 37 0.96 12.87 8.42
CA THR A 37 1.64 13.58 7.32
C THR A 37 1.85 15.04 7.71
N PRO A 38 2.89 15.72 7.18
CA PRO A 38 3.17 17.10 7.58
C PRO A 38 2.03 18.07 7.26
N SER A 39 1.15 17.70 6.32
CA SER A 39 -0.09 18.43 6.02
C SER A 39 -1.03 18.56 7.24
N HIS A 40 -0.93 17.70 8.25
CA HIS A 40 -1.73 17.78 9.47
C HIS A 40 -1.03 18.53 10.61
N THR A 41 0.29 18.73 10.55
CA THR A 41 1.08 19.21 11.69
C THR A 41 1.90 20.47 11.41
N MET A 42 2.06 20.85 10.15
CA MET A 42 2.89 21.99 9.72
C MET A 42 2.08 22.93 8.83
N TYR A 43 2.26 24.23 9.00
CA TYR A 43 1.77 25.26 8.08
C TYR A 43 2.96 25.94 7.38
N ASP A 44 3.09 25.77 6.07
CA ASP A 44 4.14 26.41 5.25
C ASP A 44 3.60 27.47 4.28
N GLY A 45 2.28 27.60 4.16
CA GLY A 45 1.60 28.55 3.28
C GLY A 45 1.53 28.14 1.80
N VAL A 46 1.92 26.90 1.47
CA VAL A 46 1.83 26.33 0.12
C VAL A 46 1.09 24.98 0.14
N ASP A 47 1.80 23.91 0.49
CA ASP A 47 1.31 22.52 0.41
C ASP A 47 0.99 21.92 1.80
N TYR A 48 1.62 22.44 2.85
CA TYR A 48 1.29 22.08 4.22
C TYR A 48 0.32 23.12 4.76
N CYS A 49 -0.98 22.85 4.57
CA CYS A 49 -2.07 23.62 5.14
C CYS A 49 -2.91 22.69 6.03
N PRO A 50 -2.73 22.73 7.37
CA PRO A 50 -3.55 21.95 8.29
C PRO A 50 -5.02 22.31 8.09
N ALA A 51 -5.85 21.29 7.84
CA ALA A 51 -7.30 21.40 7.78
C ALA A 51 -7.94 21.21 9.15
#